data_AF-A0A2N3B3Z5-F1
#
_entry.id   AF-A0A2N3B3Z5-F1
#
_cell.length_a   1.000
_cell.length_b   1.000
_cell.length_c   1.000
_cell.angle_alpha   90.00
_cell.angle_beta   90.00
_cell.angle_gamma   90.00
#
_symmetry.space_group_name_H-M   'P 1'
#
loop_
_entity.id
_entity.type
_entity.pdbx_description
1 polymer ?
#
loop_
_entity_poly.entity_id
_entity_poly.type
_entity_poly.pdbx_seq_one_letter_code
_entity_poly.pdbx_strand_id
1 'polypeptide(L)'
;MIEIEVQNETHQTQDRIRFAAVPRIGEGIRLRAPDGMWASYDVLDVWYQKAEFGDVWMPYLHIRMTPGEGVGTLDEEDPYSDDFAARGHEAGFATLGGGR
;
A
#
# COMPACT_ATOMS: atom_id res chain seq x y z
N MET A 1 7.82 6.77 -19.75
CA MET A 1 7.27 5.80 -18.78
C MET A 1 7.77 4.42 -19.19
N ILE A 2 8.29 3.64 -18.26
CA ILE A 2 8.95 2.34 -18.47
C ILE A 2 7.98 1.27 -17.99
N GLU A 3 7.63 0.31 -18.84
CA GLU A 3 6.83 -0.86 -18.44
C GLU A 3 7.77 -1.92 -17.87
N ILE A 4 7.51 -2.33 -16.63
CA ILE A 4 8.32 -3.27 -15.87
C ILE A 4 7.42 -4.40 -15.42
N GLU A 5 7.87 -5.64 -15.62
CA GLU A 5 7.19 -6.80 -15.05
C GLU A 5 7.56 -6.93 -13.56
N VAL A 6 6.54 -7.02 -12.73
CA VAL A 6 6.65 -7.02 -11.27
C VAL A 6 6.17 -8.37 -10.75
N GLN A 7 7.07 -9.12 -10.13
CA GLN A 7 6.78 -10.34 -9.38
C GLN A 7 6.48 -9.95 -7.94
N ASN A 8 5.26 -10.19 -7.49
CA ASN A 8 4.81 -9.87 -6.14
C ASN A 8 4.84 -11.12 -5.26
N GLU A 9 5.82 -11.21 -4.35
CA GLU A 9 5.97 -12.33 -3.42
C GLU A 9 4.77 -12.47 -2.48
N THR A 10 4.19 -11.36 -2.02
CA THR A 10 3.10 -11.40 -1.04
C THR A 10 1.83 -12.00 -1.63
N HIS A 11 1.47 -11.59 -2.84
CA HIS A 11 0.22 -12.02 -3.49
C HIS A 11 0.42 -13.15 -4.50
N GLN A 12 1.67 -13.57 -4.73
CA GLN A 12 2.04 -14.58 -5.72
C GLN A 12 1.51 -14.23 -7.13
N THR A 13 1.66 -12.96 -7.53
CA THR A 13 1.21 -12.44 -8.84
C THR A 13 2.37 -11.92 -9.68
N GLN A 14 2.11 -11.76 -10.98
CA GLN A 14 3.06 -11.22 -11.95
C GLN A 14 2.32 -10.24 -12.88
N ASP A 15 2.64 -8.96 -12.76
CA ASP A 15 1.89 -7.88 -13.42
C ASP A 15 2.83 -6.90 -14.11
N ARG A 16 2.38 -6.27 -15.21
CA ARG A 16 3.14 -5.22 -15.89
C ARG A 16 2.68 -3.84 -15.43
N ILE A 17 3.59 -3.13 -14.79
CA ILE A 17 3.33 -1.81 -14.19
C ILE A 17 4.24 -0.78 -14.84
N ARG A 18 3.70 0.42 -15.06
CA ARG A 18 4.45 1.52 -15.67
C ARG A 18 5.05 2.42 -14.61
N PHE A 19 6.35 2.69 -14.72
CA PHE A 19 7.09 3.55 -13.81
C PHE A 19 7.69 4.75 -14.55
N ALA A 20 7.96 5.83 -13.82
CA ALA A 20 8.72 6.96 -14.37
C ALA A 20 10.22 6.63 -14.49
N ALA A 21 10.74 5.83 -13.56
CA ALA A 21 12.11 5.33 -13.49
C ALA A 21 12.12 3.92 -12.88
N VAL A 22 13.19 3.16 -13.08
CA VAL A 22 13.35 1.83 -12.49
C VAL A 22 13.64 1.97 -10.98
N PRO A 23 12.82 1.39 -10.07
CA PRO A 23 13.09 1.37 -8.64
C PRO A 23 14.38 0.62 -8.29
N ARG A 24 14.99 0.92 -7.14
CA ARG A 24 16.21 0.24 -6.67
C ARG A 24 15.93 -0.72 -5.52
N ILE A 25 16.83 -1.69 -5.36
CA ILE A 25 16.81 -2.63 -4.23
C ILE A 25 16.88 -1.86 -2.90
N GLY A 26 15.98 -2.20 -1.97
CA GLY A 26 15.85 -1.53 -0.68
C GLY A 26 15.02 -0.24 -0.70
N GLU A 27 14.53 0.20 -1.87
CA GLU A 27 13.51 1.25 -1.93
C GLU A 27 12.13 0.69 -1.61
N GLY A 28 11.26 1.54 -1.06
CA GLY A 28 9.84 1.27 -0.90
C GLY A 28 9.04 1.87 -2.06
N ILE A 29 8.10 1.10 -2.62
CA ILE A 29 7.16 1.57 -3.63
C ILE A 29 5.72 1.47 -3.11
N ARG A 30 4.86 2.40 -3.51
CA ARG A 30 3.42 2.34 -3.23
C ARG A 30 2.70 1.81 -4.46
N LEU A 31 1.98 0.71 -4.29
CA LEU A 31 1.16 0.09 -5.33
C LEU A 31 -0.25 -0.17 -4.80
N ARG A 32 -1.21 -0.25 -5.74
CA ARG A 32 -2.56 -0.67 -5.40
C ARG A 32 -2.56 -2.19 -5.19
N ALA A 33 -2.88 -2.62 -3.98
CA ALA A 33 -3.01 -4.01 -3.61
C ALA A 33 -4.28 -4.63 -4.24
N PRO A 34 -4.43 -5.97 -4.23
CA PRO A 34 -5.58 -6.65 -4.83
C PRO A 34 -6.95 -6.25 -4.26
N ASP A 35 -6.99 -5.78 -3.00
CA ASP A 35 -8.18 -5.23 -2.34
C ASP A 35 -8.55 -3.83 -2.85
N GLY A 36 -7.72 -3.23 -3.70
CA GLY A 36 -7.91 -1.89 -4.24
C GLY A 36 -7.37 -0.77 -3.36
N MET A 37 -6.77 -1.06 -2.21
CA MET A 37 -6.13 -0.08 -1.33
C MET A 37 -4.66 0.14 -1.72
N TRP A 38 -4.10 1.27 -1.31
CA TRP A 38 -2.66 1.51 -1.46
C TRP A 38 -1.90 0.85 -0.33
N ALA A 39 -0.86 0.08 -0.67
CA ALA A 39 0.05 -0.50 0.31
C ALA A 39 1.50 -0.23 -0.11
N SER A 40 2.40 -0.23 0.88
CA SER A 40 3.84 -0.14 0.66
C SER A 40 4.43 -1.53 0.41
N TYR A 41 5.37 -1.60 -0.53
CA TYR A 41 6.11 -2.79 -0.90
C TYR A 41 7.61 -2.49 -0.94
N ASP A 42 8.40 -3.39 -0.38
CA ASP A 42 9.86 -3.37 -0.44
C ASP A 42 10.33 -4.00 -1.75
N VAL A 43 11.29 -3.35 -2.42
CA VAL A 43 11.98 -3.92 -3.58
C VAL A 43 13.07 -4.87 -3.10
N LEU A 44 12.88 -6.16 -3.37
CA LEU A 44 13.78 -7.23 -2.95
C LEU A 44 14.87 -7.48 -3.98
N ASP A 45 14.54 -7.41 -5.27
CA ASP A 45 15.49 -7.64 -6.36
C ASP A 45 15.12 -6.84 -7.62
N VAL A 46 16.15 -6.52 -8.41
CA VAL A 46 16.06 -5.86 -9.71
C VAL A 46 17.06 -6.53 -10.65
N TRP A 47 16.56 -7.07 -11.76
CA TRP A 47 17.42 -7.65 -12.80
C TRP A 47 17.01 -7.19 -14.19
N TYR A 48 17.89 -7.42 -15.15
CA TYR A 48 17.68 -7.08 -16.54
C TYR A 48 17.80 -8.33 -17.40
N GLN A 49 16.83 -8.54 -18.28
CA GLN A 49 16.86 -9.61 -19.27
C GLN A 49 16.90 -9.01 -20.68
N LYS A 50 17.65 -9.65 -21.57
CA LYS A 50 17.65 -9.24 -22.97
C LYS A 50 16.24 -9.44 -23.54
N ALA A 51 15.71 -8.40 -24.19
CA ALA A 51 14.42 -8.46 -24.85
C ALA A 51 14.41 -9.55 -25.93
N GLU A 52 13.25 -10.14 -26.19
CA GLU A 52 13.06 -11.12 -27.26
C GLU A 52 13.34 -10.51 -28.65
N PHE A 53 13.04 -9.22 -28.81
CA PHE A 53 13.27 -8.47 -30.04
C PHE A 53 14.05 -7.19 -29.77
N GLY A 54 15.07 -6.95 -30.59
CA GLY A 54 15.96 -5.78 -30.49
C GLY A 54 17.15 -6.00 -29.55
N ASP A 55 17.98 -4.97 -29.42
CA ASP A 55 19.15 -4.97 -28.53
C ASP A 55 18.92 -4.06 -27.33
N VAL A 56 17.86 -4.39 -26.58
CA VAL A 56 17.43 -3.65 -25.38
C VAL A 56 17.37 -4.60 -24.20
N TRP A 57 17.76 -4.10 -23.04
CA TRP A 57 17.66 -4.81 -21.77
C TRP A 57 16.40 -4.36 -21.03
N MET A 58 15.49 -5.31 -20.77
CA MET A 58 14.23 -5.06 -20.06
C MET A 58 14.40 -5.30 -18.57
N PRO A 59 13.98 -4.35 -17.71
CA PRO A 59 14.00 -4.54 -16.27
C PRO A 59 12.87 -5.44 -15.78
N TYR A 60 13.13 -6.13 -14.69
CA TYR A 60 12.18 -6.92 -13.92
C TYR A 60 12.34 -6.58 -12.44
N LEU A 61 11.26 -6.65 -11.70
CA LEU A 61 11.20 -6.24 -10.30
C LEU A 61 10.62 -7.37 -9.46
N HIS A 62 11.26 -7.70 -8.35
CA HIS A 62 10.71 -8.57 -7.32
C HIS A 62 10.39 -7.74 -6.08
N ILE A 63 9.15 -7.81 -5.62
CA ILE A 63 8.68 -7.03 -4.49
C ILE A 63 7.96 -7.91 -3.47
N ARG A 64 7.92 -7.41 -2.24
CA ARG A 64 7.09 -7.97 -1.17
C ARG A 64 6.47 -6.83 -0.40
N MET A 65 5.23 -7.00 0.05
CA MET A 65 4.57 -6.02 0.91
C MET A 65 5.44 -5.76 2.15
N THR A 66 5.63 -4.47 2.46
CA THR A 66 6.44 -4.05 3.61
C THR A 66 5.81 -4.63 4.89
N PRO A 67 6.60 -5.25 5.79
CA PRO A 67 6.05 -5.79 7.04
C PRO A 67 5.26 -4.73 7.82
N GLY A 68 4.04 -5.07 8.25
CA GLY A 68 3.14 -4.16 8.98
C GLY A 68 2.11 -3.41 8.11
N GLU A 69 2.24 -3.41 6.78
CA GLU A 69 1.19 -2.90 5.88
C GLU A 69 0.00 -3.87 5.72
N GLY A 70 0.26 -5.17 5.88
CA GLY A 70 -0.68 -6.25 5.63
C GLY A 70 -1.67 -6.53 6.76
N VAL A 71 -2.22 -5.49 7.37
CA VAL A 71 -3.46 -5.53 8.14
C VAL A 71 -4.02 -4.14 7.93
N GLY A 72 -5.15 -4.03 7.23
CA GLY A 72 -5.86 -2.75 7.16
C GLY A 72 -5.89 -2.16 8.56
N THR A 73 -5.29 -0.99 8.72
CA THR A 73 -5.43 -0.19 9.93
C THR A 73 -6.90 0.17 10.05
N LEU A 74 -7.68 -0.79 10.54
CA LEU A 74 -8.92 -0.63 11.26
C LEU A 74 -8.62 -0.13 12.69
N ASP A 75 -7.55 0.66 12.84
CA ASP A 75 -7.08 1.29 14.08
C ASP A 75 -6.64 2.74 13.84
N GLU A 76 -7.18 3.38 12.78
CA GLU A 76 -7.45 4.81 12.89
C GLU A 76 -8.97 4.91 12.91
N GLU A 77 -9.53 5.02 14.11
CA GLU A 77 -10.82 5.68 14.30
C GLU A 77 -10.77 6.94 13.42
N ASP A 78 -11.52 6.94 12.32
CA ASP A 78 -11.70 8.14 11.52
C ASP A 78 -12.21 9.23 12.49
N PRO A 79 -11.41 10.27 12.80
CA PRO A 79 -11.83 11.31 13.73
C PRO A 79 -13.01 12.13 13.16
N TYR A 80 -13.41 11.88 11.91
CA TYR A 80 -14.58 12.42 11.24
C TYR A 80 -15.72 11.40 11.06
N SER A 81 -15.62 10.19 11.64
CA SER A 81 -16.75 9.27 11.66
C SER A 81 -17.89 9.83 12.52
N ASP A 82 -19.10 9.91 11.93
CA ASP A 82 -20.31 10.44 12.57
C ASP A 82 -20.66 9.71 13.90
N ASP A 83 -20.17 8.48 14.10
CA ASP A 83 -20.39 7.68 15.32
C ASP A 83 -19.64 8.22 16.56
N PHE A 84 -18.47 8.87 16.39
CA PHE A 84 -17.73 9.43 17.52
C PHE A 84 -18.41 10.70 18.06
N ALA A 85 -18.96 11.54 17.18
CA ALA A 85 -19.73 12.72 17.55
C ALA A 85 -21.01 12.37 18.33
N ALA A 86 -21.67 11.26 17.97
CA ALA A 86 -22.84 10.76 18.69
C ALA A 86 -22.49 10.26 20.11
N ARG A 87 -21.38 9.51 20.27
CA ARG A 87 -20.93 9.03 21.58
C ARG A 87 -20.43 10.15 22.50
N GLY A 88 -19.79 11.17 21.94
CA GLY A 88 -19.36 12.36 22.70
C GLY A 88 -20.52 13.18 23.26
N HIS A 89 -21.63 13.26 22.53
CA HIS A 89 -22.82 14.01 22.95
C HIS A 89 -23.60 13.32 24.08
N GLU A 90 -23.62 11.98 24.12
CA GLU A 90 -24.27 11.22 25.18
C GLU A 90 -23.47 11.23 26.50
N ALA A 91 -22.13 11.15 26.42
CA ALA A 91 -21.25 11.18 27.59
C ALA A 91 -21.22 12.56 28.29
N GLY A 92 -21.38 13.65 27.54
CA GLY A 92 -21.43 15.02 28.08
C GLY A 92 -22.74 15.36 28.81
N PHE A 93 -23.86 14.77 28.40
CA PHE A 93 -25.16 15.02 29.05
C PHE A 93 -25.31 14.26 30.38
N ALA A 94 -24.67 13.10 30.53
CA ALA A 94 -24.70 12.31 31.75
C ALA A 94 -23.83 12.90 32.90
N THR A 95 -22.87 13.77 32.58
CA THR A 95 -21.90 14.31 33.55
C THR A 95 -22.25 15.72 34.06
N LEU A 96 -23.18 16.44 33.42
CA LEU A 96 -23.63 17.78 33.80
C LEU A 96 -25.11 17.81 34.21
N GLY A 97 -25.46 17.05 35.26
CA GLY A 97 -26.82 16.95 35.77
C GLY A 97 -26.91 16.80 37.29
N GLY A 98 -26.11 17.58 38.03
CA GLY A 98 -26.23 17.68 39.48
C GLY A 98 -27.49 18.46 39.91
N GLY A 99 -28.24 17.85 40.81
CA GLY A 99 -28.98 18.44 41.93
C GLY A 99 -29.62 19.82 41.80
N ARG A 100 -30.95 19.85 41.89
CA ARG A 100 -31.69 20.43 43.01
C ARG A 100 -33.07 19.80 43.12
#